data_AF-A0A3C1PL54-F1
#
_entry.id   AF-A0A3C1PL54-F1
#
_cell.length_a   1.000
_cell.length_b   1.000
_cell.length_c   1.000
_cell.angle_alpha   90.00
_cell.angle_beta   90.00
_cell.angle_gamma   90.00
#
_symmetry.space_group_name_H-M   'P 1'
#
loop_
_entity.id
_entity.type
_entity.pdbx_description
1 polymer ?
#
loop_
_entity_poly.entity_id
_entity_poly.type
_entity_poly.pdbx_seq_one_letter_code
_entity_poly.pdbx_strand_id
1 'polypeptide(L)'
;MNKLFTVFVAFLLVFAACKNENNLDFPDKSAIVGLASPIQLTIDTTLVYLTDYFIEPSVIDSVKTEFYSLQLSSDKKTLKIYGEKTDSPLLSELQVYSKGFPYAILLKKNLKQKVTLSIGDKNYKTVAVKGEMNGWNTNAGTMQLKNGTWLIDFTMSPGKYQYLFVIDGKETPDPNNAIKESNGMGGFNSILAVGKE
;
A
#
# COMPACT_ATOMS: atom_id res chain seq x y z
N MET A 1 -61.27 -6.90 42.14
CA MET A 1 -60.87 -5.86 41.18
C MET A 1 -59.40 -5.90 40.72
N ASN A 2 -58.54 -6.84 41.14
CA ASN A 2 -57.11 -6.84 40.75
C ASN A 2 -56.63 -8.07 39.95
N LYS A 3 -57.52 -8.93 39.44
CA LYS A 3 -57.12 -10.09 38.60
C LYS A 3 -57.40 -9.91 37.11
N LEU A 4 -58.26 -8.95 36.73
CA LEU A 4 -58.60 -8.69 35.34
C LEU A 4 -57.60 -7.72 34.66
N PHE A 5 -56.96 -6.85 35.44
CA PHE A 5 -55.95 -5.91 34.94
C PHE A 5 -54.60 -6.58 34.64
N THR A 6 -54.25 -7.62 35.41
CA THR A 6 -52.99 -8.38 35.24
C THR A 6 -52.98 -9.25 33.98
N VAL A 7 -54.15 -9.70 33.52
CA VAL A 7 -54.27 -10.49 32.28
C VAL A 7 -54.12 -9.61 31.03
N PHE A 8 -54.51 -8.34 31.12
CA PHE A 8 -54.40 -7.40 29.99
C PHE A 8 -52.97 -6.92 29.73
N VAL A 9 -52.16 -6.76 30.80
CA VAL A 9 -50.73 -6.39 30.68
C VAL A 9 -49.89 -7.56 30.12
N ALA A 10 -50.27 -8.81 30.42
CA ALA A 10 -49.61 -9.98 29.85
C ALA A 10 -49.92 -10.18 28.36
N PHE A 11 -51.10 -9.77 27.87
CA PHE A 11 -51.46 -9.89 26.45
C PHE A 11 -50.79 -8.82 25.57
N LEU A 12 -50.48 -7.64 26.14
CA LEU A 12 -49.80 -6.56 25.41
C LEU A 12 -48.28 -6.81 25.22
N LEU A 13 -47.68 -7.68 26.04
CA LEU A 13 -46.27 -8.07 25.92
C LEU A 13 -46.02 -9.18 24.88
N VAL A 14 -47.05 -9.88 24.40
CA VAL A 14 -46.90 -10.95 23.40
C VAL A 14 -46.76 -10.40 21.97
N PHE A 15 -47.17 -9.16 21.71
CA PHE A 15 -46.99 -8.52 20.40
C PHE A 15 -45.64 -7.82 20.21
N ALA A 16 -44.77 -7.81 21.24
CA ALA A 16 -43.37 -7.41 21.12
C ALA A 16 -42.47 -8.58 20.71
N ALA A 17 -43.01 -9.57 20.00
CA ALA A 17 -42.20 -10.54 19.29
C ALA A 17 -41.51 -9.80 18.13
N CYS A 18 -40.31 -9.29 18.36
CA CYS A 18 -39.40 -8.86 17.31
C CYS A 18 -39.30 -10.02 16.31
N LYS A 19 -39.91 -9.82 15.14
CA LYS A 19 -39.75 -10.71 14.00
C LYS A 19 -38.28 -10.56 13.58
N ASN A 20 -37.42 -11.41 14.12
CA ASN A 20 -36.04 -11.56 13.65
C ASN A 20 -36.08 -12.28 12.31
N GLU A 21 -36.62 -11.60 11.30
CA GLU A 21 -36.23 -11.88 9.93
C GLU A 21 -34.83 -11.29 9.80
N ASN A 22 -33.83 -12.17 9.80
CA ASN A 22 -32.51 -11.84 9.24
C ASN A 22 -32.68 -11.66 7.73
N ASN A 23 -33.48 -10.67 7.30
CA ASN A 23 -33.51 -10.22 5.92
C ASN A 23 -32.20 -9.51 5.73
N LEU A 24 -31.27 -10.22 5.10
CA LEU A 24 -30.04 -9.61 4.64
C LEU A 24 -30.43 -8.61 3.54
N ASP A 25 -30.30 -7.33 3.85
CA ASP A 25 -30.59 -6.24 2.93
C ASP A 25 -29.44 -6.12 1.93
N PHE A 26 -29.72 -6.45 0.67
CA PHE A 26 -28.76 -6.39 -0.42
C PHE A 26 -29.42 -5.77 -1.65
N PRO A 27 -28.66 -5.06 -2.48
CA PRO A 27 -29.21 -4.46 -3.67
C PRO A 27 -29.63 -5.54 -4.68
N ASP A 28 -30.79 -5.36 -5.32
CA ASP A 28 -31.30 -6.26 -6.38
C ASP A 28 -30.29 -6.47 -7.52
N LYS A 29 -29.45 -5.46 -7.78
CA LYS A 29 -28.35 -5.50 -8.74
C LYS A 29 -27.10 -4.87 -8.15
N SER A 30 -25.97 -5.54 -8.30
CA SER A 30 -24.66 -4.99 -7.93
C SER A 30 -24.39 -3.70 -8.72
N ALA A 31 -23.96 -2.66 -8.02
CA ALA A 31 -23.43 -1.44 -8.64
C ALA A 31 -22.02 -1.63 -9.21
N ILE A 32 -21.29 -2.66 -8.74
CA ILE A 32 -19.99 -3.06 -9.27
C ILE A 32 -20.14 -4.00 -10.46
N VAL A 33 -19.27 -3.82 -11.46
CA VAL A 33 -19.07 -4.71 -12.60
C VAL A 33 -17.86 -5.61 -12.38
N GLY A 34 -18.02 -6.91 -12.65
CA GLY A 34 -16.94 -7.89 -12.54
C GLY A 34 -16.59 -8.25 -11.09
N LEU A 35 -15.33 -8.64 -10.86
CA LEU A 35 -14.86 -9.18 -9.58
C LEU A 35 -14.20 -8.14 -8.66
N ALA A 36 -14.35 -6.84 -8.93
CA ALA A 36 -13.71 -5.75 -8.18
C ALA A 36 -12.20 -5.99 -7.94
N SER A 37 -11.37 -5.85 -8.98
CA SER A 37 -9.94 -6.13 -8.87
C SER A 37 -9.29 -5.37 -7.70
N PRO A 38 -8.44 -6.03 -6.88
CA PRO A 38 -7.74 -5.35 -5.80
C PRO A 38 -6.90 -4.18 -6.28
N ILE A 39 -6.92 -3.08 -5.54
CA ILE A 39 -6.14 -1.87 -5.80
C ILE A 39 -4.75 -2.05 -5.23
N GLN A 40 -3.72 -1.98 -6.07
CA GLN A 40 -2.33 -1.90 -5.62
C GLN A 40 -1.99 -0.47 -5.25
N LEU A 41 -1.70 -0.24 -3.97
CA LEU A 41 -1.31 1.08 -3.50
C LEU A 41 0.09 1.46 -4.01
N THR A 42 0.32 2.76 -4.14
CA THR A 42 1.60 3.41 -4.44
C THR A 42 2.21 3.98 -3.16
N ILE A 43 3.46 4.45 -3.22
CA ILE A 43 4.18 4.97 -2.04
C ILE A 43 3.70 6.36 -1.59
N ASP A 44 3.07 7.10 -2.49
CA ASP A 44 2.71 8.50 -2.32
C ASP A 44 1.20 8.69 -2.34
N THR A 45 0.59 8.67 -3.52
CA THR A 45 -0.84 8.87 -3.72
C THR A 45 -1.30 7.94 -4.83
N THR A 46 -2.25 7.09 -4.49
CA THR A 46 -2.90 6.20 -5.45
C THR A 46 -4.13 6.91 -6.01
N LEU A 47 -4.15 7.12 -7.32
CA LEU A 47 -5.34 7.59 -8.04
C LEU A 47 -6.13 6.39 -8.53
N VAL A 48 -7.38 6.29 -8.09
CA VAL A 48 -8.31 5.22 -8.47
C VAL A 48 -9.41 5.81 -9.33
N TYR A 49 -9.67 5.21 -10.50
CA TYR A 49 -10.82 5.54 -11.34
C TYR A 49 -11.99 4.65 -10.92
N LEU A 50 -12.98 5.24 -10.25
CA LEU A 50 -14.15 4.50 -9.76
C LEU A 50 -15.06 4.03 -10.92
N THR A 51 -14.92 4.61 -12.11
CA THR A 51 -15.55 4.13 -13.35
C THR A 51 -15.10 2.73 -13.76
N ASP A 52 -13.93 2.27 -13.29
CA ASP A 52 -13.44 0.92 -13.56
C ASP A 52 -14.22 -0.14 -12.74
N TYR A 53 -14.91 0.30 -11.69
CA TYR A 53 -15.68 -0.54 -10.79
C TYR A 53 -17.18 -0.31 -10.94
N PHE A 54 -17.63 0.94 -11.02
CA PHE A 54 -19.04 1.35 -11.02
C PHE A 54 -19.46 1.89 -12.38
N ILE A 55 -20.57 1.37 -12.93
CA ILE A 55 -21.17 1.86 -14.19
C ILE A 55 -21.57 3.33 -14.06
N GLU A 56 -22.16 3.69 -12.92
CA GLU A 56 -22.70 5.02 -12.65
C GLU A 56 -22.07 5.60 -11.37
N PRO A 57 -20.89 6.24 -11.44
CA PRO A 57 -20.24 6.79 -10.25
C PRO A 57 -21.04 7.89 -9.54
N SER A 58 -22.00 8.53 -10.21
CA SER A 58 -22.89 9.54 -9.61
C SER A 58 -23.69 9.02 -8.42
N VAL A 59 -23.98 7.71 -8.39
CA VAL A 59 -24.73 7.04 -7.30
C VAL A 59 -23.85 6.63 -6.11
N ILE A 60 -22.56 6.99 -6.11
CA ILE A 60 -21.67 6.78 -4.97
C ILE A 60 -21.99 7.82 -3.90
N ASP A 61 -22.25 7.38 -2.67
CA ASP A 61 -22.63 8.26 -1.56
C ASP A 61 -21.38 8.75 -0.82
N SER A 62 -20.50 7.82 -0.47
CA SER A 62 -19.30 8.08 0.32
C SER A 62 -18.28 6.97 0.16
N VAL A 63 -17.06 7.23 0.65
CA VAL A 63 -15.96 6.27 0.68
C VAL A 63 -15.36 6.23 2.08
N LYS A 64 -14.96 5.05 2.54
CA LYS A 64 -14.37 4.84 3.87
C LYS A 64 -13.25 3.81 3.82
N THR A 65 -12.20 4.04 4.60
CA THR A 65 -11.19 3.03 4.93
C THR A 65 -10.60 3.34 6.31
N GLU A 66 -10.04 2.33 6.96
CA GLU A 66 -9.50 2.45 8.32
C GLU A 66 -8.06 3.00 8.34
N PHE A 67 -7.26 2.75 7.31
CA PHE A 67 -5.80 2.95 7.35
C PHE A 67 -5.26 4.09 6.48
N TYR A 68 -6.10 4.68 5.63
CA TYR A 68 -5.67 5.67 4.65
C TYR A 68 -6.58 6.90 4.65
N SER A 69 -6.03 8.04 4.21
CA SER A 69 -6.81 9.24 3.93
C SER A 69 -7.38 9.16 2.52
N LEU A 70 -8.61 9.65 2.37
CA LEU A 70 -9.38 9.56 1.13
C LEU A 70 -9.79 10.96 0.67
N GLN A 71 -9.67 11.21 -0.62
CA GLN A 71 -10.24 12.38 -1.28
C GLN A 71 -10.99 11.95 -2.53
N LEU A 72 -12.32 11.94 -2.43
CA LEU A 72 -13.23 11.69 -3.56
C LEU A 72 -13.40 12.98 -4.37
N SER A 73 -13.34 12.89 -5.70
CA SER A 73 -13.63 14.03 -6.58
C SER A 73 -15.10 14.42 -6.53
N SER A 74 -15.41 15.69 -6.82
CA SER A 74 -16.79 16.21 -6.79
C SER A 74 -17.72 15.49 -7.78
N ASP A 75 -17.18 15.01 -8.90
CA ASP A 75 -17.90 14.21 -9.89
C ASP A 75 -17.96 12.71 -9.55
N LYS A 76 -17.35 12.31 -8.43
CA LYS A 76 -17.29 10.94 -7.89
C LYS A 76 -16.61 9.92 -8.79
N LYS A 77 -15.94 10.34 -9.86
CA LYS A 77 -15.26 9.43 -10.80
C LYS A 77 -13.88 9.00 -10.33
N THR A 78 -13.23 9.81 -9.50
CA THR A 78 -11.86 9.55 -9.05
C THR A 78 -11.75 9.61 -7.55
N LEU A 79 -10.94 8.72 -7.00
CA LEU A 79 -10.60 8.68 -5.59
C LEU A 79 -9.08 8.74 -5.45
N LYS A 80 -8.59 9.69 -4.66
CA LYS A 80 -7.19 9.69 -4.21
C LYS A 80 -7.11 9.01 -2.85
N ILE A 81 -6.20 8.05 -2.74
CA ILE A 81 -5.83 7.36 -1.50
C ILE A 81 -4.41 7.78 -1.16
N TYR A 82 -4.19 8.35 0.02
CA TYR A 82 -2.88 8.83 0.45
C TYR A 82 -2.77 8.82 1.97
N GLY A 83 -1.54 8.92 2.46
CA GLY A 83 -1.26 8.91 3.90
C GLY A 83 -1.55 7.55 4.51
N GLU A 84 -0.49 6.85 4.91
CA GLU A 84 -0.59 5.54 5.55
C GLU A 84 -0.50 5.69 7.07
N LYS A 85 -1.41 5.06 7.81
CA LYS A 85 -1.23 4.86 9.27
C LYS A 85 -0.17 3.79 9.53
N THR A 86 0.73 4.04 10.48
CA THR A 86 1.89 3.18 10.80
C THR A 86 1.58 1.67 10.91
N ASP A 87 0.39 1.32 11.43
CA ASP A 87 -0.01 -0.06 11.71
C ASP A 87 -0.87 -0.70 10.60
N SER A 88 -0.84 -0.15 9.37
CA SER A 88 -1.67 -0.69 8.29
C SER A 88 -1.27 -2.13 7.90
N PRO A 89 -2.24 -3.06 7.77
CA PRO A 89 -1.98 -4.44 7.35
C PRO A 89 -1.61 -4.53 5.85
N LEU A 90 -1.09 -5.69 5.43
CA LEU A 90 -0.75 -5.95 4.02
C LEU A 90 -1.96 -5.89 3.08
N LEU A 91 -3.12 -6.29 3.60
CA LEU A 91 -4.41 -6.22 2.93
C LEU A 91 -5.37 -5.46 3.83
N SER A 92 -6.08 -4.49 3.26
CA SER A 92 -7.13 -3.74 3.94
C SER A 92 -8.31 -3.52 3.00
N GLU A 93 -9.39 -2.95 3.53
CA GLU A 93 -10.62 -2.73 2.80
C GLU A 93 -10.82 -1.23 2.51
N LEU A 94 -11.22 -0.94 1.27
CA LEU A 94 -11.91 0.28 0.89
C LEU A 94 -13.40 -0.05 0.75
N GLN A 95 -14.23 0.66 1.51
CA GLN A 95 -15.68 0.62 1.37
C GLN A 95 -16.13 1.80 0.51
N VAL A 96 -16.80 1.49 -0.59
CA VAL A 96 -17.48 2.47 -1.44
C VAL A 96 -18.98 2.29 -1.24
N TYR A 97 -19.65 3.29 -0.67
CA TYR A 97 -21.08 3.23 -0.46
C TYR A 97 -21.81 3.70 -1.71
N SER A 98 -22.80 2.94 -2.15
CA SER A 98 -23.70 3.34 -3.23
C SER A 98 -25.13 2.93 -2.93
N LYS A 99 -26.04 3.91 -3.00
CA LYS A 99 -27.46 3.77 -2.65
C LYS A 99 -27.66 3.12 -1.27
N GLY A 100 -26.82 3.49 -0.30
CA GLY A 100 -26.86 2.97 1.07
C GLY A 100 -26.17 1.61 1.29
N PHE A 101 -25.69 0.94 0.24
CA PHE A 101 -25.01 -0.36 0.36
C PHE A 101 -23.49 -0.21 0.28
N PRO A 102 -22.71 -0.87 1.16
CA PRO A 102 -21.26 -0.86 1.09
C PRO A 102 -20.76 -1.88 0.07
N TYR A 103 -19.82 -1.45 -0.78
CA TYR A 103 -19.09 -2.31 -1.69
C TYR A 103 -17.62 -2.35 -1.31
N ALA A 104 -17.10 -3.54 -1.06
CA ALA A 104 -15.74 -3.77 -0.63
C ALA A 104 -14.78 -3.90 -1.82
N ILE A 105 -13.71 -3.12 -1.82
CA ILE A 105 -12.57 -3.27 -2.74
C ILE A 105 -11.32 -3.48 -1.90
N LEU A 106 -10.57 -4.54 -2.20
CA LEU A 106 -9.34 -4.84 -1.47
C LEU A 106 -8.24 -3.85 -1.84
N LEU A 107 -7.56 -3.31 -0.82
CA LEU A 107 -6.34 -2.52 -0.95
C LEU A 107 -5.14 -3.39 -0.61
N LYS A 108 -4.18 -3.48 -1.54
CA LYS A 108 -2.89 -4.14 -1.36
C LYS A 108 -1.85 -3.09 -1.00
N LYS A 109 -1.27 -3.23 0.19
CA LYS A 109 -0.21 -2.33 0.69
C LYS A 109 0.98 -2.33 -0.27
N ASN A 110 1.54 -1.16 -0.51
CA ASN A 110 2.84 -1.07 -1.16
C ASN A 110 3.92 -1.36 -0.13
N LEU A 111 4.73 -2.38 -0.38
CA LEU A 111 5.87 -2.70 0.49
C LEU A 111 7.17 -2.02 0.06
N LYS A 112 7.16 -1.35 -1.11
CA LYS A 112 8.37 -0.68 -1.59
C LYS A 112 8.78 0.46 -0.67
N GLN A 113 10.07 0.55 -0.41
CA GLN A 113 10.69 1.56 0.44
C GLN A 113 11.65 2.41 -0.38
N LYS A 114 11.72 3.70 -0.06
CA LYS A 114 12.81 4.55 -0.55
C LYS A 114 14.06 4.21 0.25
N VAL A 115 15.13 3.85 -0.44
CA VAL A 115 16.42 3.51 0.15
C VAL A 115 17.48 4.39 -0.49
N THR A 116 18.23 5.10 0.35
CA THR A 116 19.37 5.90 -0.08
C THR A 116 20.65 5.10 0.16
N LEU A 117 21.40 4.83 -0.90
CA LEU A 117 22.77 4.35 -0.78
C LEU A 117 23.72 5.54 -0.80
N SER A 118 24.75 5.50 0.05
CA SER A 118 25.69 6.59 0.16
C SER A 118 27.10 6.14 0.49
N ILE A 119 28.10 6.85 -0.03
CA ILE A 119 29.50 6.68 0.34
C ILE A 119 30.19 8.05 0.45
N GLY A 120 30.95 8.25 1.52
CA GLY A 120 31.63 9.51 1.80
C GLY A 120 33.06 9.51 1.29
N ASP A 121 33.35 10.37 0.31
CA ASP A 121 34.68 10.90 -0.02
C ASP A 121 34.50 11.91 -1.16
N LYS A 122 34.87 13.16 -0.92
CA LYS A 122 34.79 14.22 -1.94
C LYS A 122 35.89 14.12 -3.01
N ASN A 123 36.91 13.29 -2.80
CA ASN A 123 38.06 13.15 -3.69
C ASN A 123 37.82 12.12 -4.80
N TYR A 124 36.79 11.27 -4.67
CA TYR A 124 36.36 10.42 -5.79
C TYR A 124 35.92 11.30 -6.95
N LYS A 125 36.30 10.93 -8.18
CA LYS A 125 35.94 11.69 -9.38
C LYS A 125 34.59 11.26 -9.91
N THR A 126 34.32 9.96 -9.88
CA THR A 126 33.06 9.36 -10.30
C THR A 126 32.68 8.25 -9.35
N VAL A 127 31.42 8.23 -8.93
CA VAL A 127 30.87 7.12 -8.16
C VAL A 127 29.56 6.67 -8.79
N ALA A 128 29.44 5.37 -8.98
CA ALA A 128 28.20 4.72 -9.34
C ALA A 128 27.98 3.50 -8.44
N VAL A 129 26.76 2.98 -8.44
CA VAL A 129 26.42 1.69 -7.84
C VAL A 129 25.87 0.77 -8.92
N LYS A 130 26.25 -0.51 -8.85
CA LYS A 130 25.61 -1.56 -9.64
C LYS A 130 25.21 -2.70 -8.71
N GLY A 131 24.06 -3.30 -8.97
CA GLY A 131 23.56 -4.39 -8.16
C GLY A 131 22.23 -4.91 -8.67
N GLU A 132 21.63 -5.82 -7.94
CA GLU A 132 20.37 -6.46 -8.33
C GLU A 132 19.24 -5.44 -8.50
N MET A 133 19.25 -4.35 -7.72
CA MET A 133 18.23 -3.29 -7.79
C MET A 133 18.18 -2.55 -9.13
N ASN A 134 19.27 -2.56 -9.90
CA ASN A 134 19.38 -1.89 -11.19
C ASN A 134 19.87 -2.82 -12.31
N GLY A 135 19.72 -4.13 -12.13
CA GLY A 135 20.12 -5.13 -13.13
C GLY A 135 21.63 -5.13 -13.42
N TRP A 136 22.45 -4.83 -12.42
CA TRP A 136 23.92 -4.74 -12.53
C TRP A 136 24.41 -3.69 -13.54
N ASN A 137 23.61 -2.66 -13.82
CA ASN A 137 23.92 -1.62 -14.79
C ASN A 137 24.53 -0.37 -14.12
N THR A 138 25.84 -0.17 -14.27
CA THR A 138 26.57 0.99 -13.74
C THR A 138 26.01 2.34 -14.19
N ASN A 139 25.55 2.44 -15.46
CA ASN A 139 25.01 3.68 -16.00
C ASN A 139 23.65 4.04 -15.38
N ALA A 140 22.90 3.02 -14.92
CA ALA A 140 21.64 3.20 -14.21
C ALA A 140 21.84 3.49 -12.71
N GLY A 141 23.09 3.64 -12.24
CA GLY A 141 23.41 3.86 -10.83
C GLY A 141 24.41 4.98 -10.57
N THR A 142 24.59 5.93 -11.49
CA THR A 142 25.45 7.10 -11.26
C THR A 142 24.96 7.90 -10.04
N MET A 143 25.87 8.13 -9.09
CA MET A 143 25.55 8.81 -7.82
C MET A 143 25.80 10.32 -7.93
N GLN A 144 25.11 11.10 -7.09
CA GLN A 144 25.26 12.55 -7.00
C GLN A 144 26.11 12.92 -5.79
N LEU A 145 27.12 13.78 -5.97
CA LEU A 145 27.89 14.32 -4.86
C LEU A 145 27.12 15.48 -4.19
N LYS A 146 26.79 15.35 -2.91
CA LYS A 146 26.17 16.39 -2.08
C LYS A 146 26.88 16.47 -0.74
N ASN A 147 27.37 17.66 -0.37
CA ASN A 147 28.02 17.92 0.92
C ASN A 147 29.16 16.94 1.26
N GLY A 148 29.94 16.51 0.27
CA GLY A 148 31.05 15.56 0.44
C GLY A 148 30.65 14.08 0.47
N THR A 149 29.38 13.77 0.27
CA THR A 149 28.86 12.39 0.23
C THR A 149 28.22 12.12 -1.13
N TRP A 150 28.58 11.00 -1.74
CA TRP A 150 27.90 10.49 -2.93
C TRP A 150 26.64 9.78 -2.51
N LEU A 151 25.52 10.04 -3.17
CA LEU A 151 24.23 9.42 -2.86
C LEU A 151 23.39 9.10 -4.10
N ILE A 152 22.54 8.09 -3.97
CA ILE A 152 21.50 7.71 -4.94
C ILE A 152 20.31 7.11 -4.20
N ASP A 153 19.10 7.40 -4.68
CA ASP A 153 17.86 6.89 -4.12
C ASP A 153 17.27 5.80 -5.03
N PHE A 154 16.85 4.69 -4.42
CA PHE A 154 16.09 3.64 -5.07
C PHE A 154 14.73 3.44 -4.40
N THR A 155 13.74 2.97 -5.14
CA THR A 155 12.46 2.50 -4.59
C THR A 155 12.38 0.99 -4.78
N MET A 156 12.53 0.23 -3.69
CA MET A 156 12.79 -1.20 -3.72
C MET A 156 11.80 -1.98 -2.87
N SER A 157 11.39 -3.16 -3.33
CA SER A 157 10.63 -4.09 -2.51
C SER A 157 11.49 -4.63 -1.36
N PRO A 158 10.90 -5.11 -0.26
CA PRO A 158 11.66 -5.77 0.79
C PRO A 158 12.42 -6.98 0.25
N GLY A 159 13.59 -7.24 0.83
CA GLY A 159 14.46 -8.34 0.42
C GLY A 159 15.93 -8.02 0.64
N LYS A 160 16.79 -8.97 0.25
CA LYS A 160 18.24 -8.83 0.25
C LYS A 160 18.73 -8.62 -1.18
N TYR A 161 19.56 -7.61 -1.37
CA TYR A 161 20.07 -7.23 -2.67
C TYR A 161 21.60 -7.16 -2.65
N GLN A 162 22.25 -7.83 -3.59
CA GLN A 162 23.69 -7.72 -3.79
C GLN A 162 24.05 -6.46 -4.57
N TYR A 163 25.12 -5.79 -4.18
CA TYR A 163 25.63 -4.61 -4.89
C TYR A 163 27.13 -4.37 -4.71
N LEU A 164 27.67 -3.49 -5.57
CA LEU A 164 29.03 -2.96 -5.54
C LEU A 164 29.00 -1.47 -5.87
N PHE A 165 29.91 -0.69 -5.30
CA PHE A 165 30.24 0.63 -5.84
C PHE A 165 31.21 0.49 -7.02
N VAL A 166 31.13 1.42 -7.96
CA VAL A 166 32.10 1.63 -9.03
C VAL A 166 32.70 3.01 -8.79
N ILE A 167 33.86 3.04 -8.15
CA ILE A 167 34.57 4.25 -7.76
C ILE A 167 35.73 4.45 -8.73
N ASP A 168 35.72 5.57 -9.45
CA ASP A 168 36.75 5.89 -10.46
C ASP A 168 37.00 4.73 -11.46
N GLY A 169 35.93 4.04 -11.85
CA GLY A 169 35.96 2.90 -12.77
C GLY A 169 36.29 1.55 -12.13
N LYS A 170 36.54 1.49 -10.82
CA LYS A 170 36.89 0.26 -10.10
C LYS A 170 35.73 -0.26 -9.24
N GLU A 171 35.40 -1.53 -9.43
CA GLU A 171 34.45 -2.25 -8.61
C GLU A 171 34.98 -2.44 -7.19
N THR A 172 34.20 -1.96 -6.23
CA THR A 172 34.58 -1.87 -4.82
C THR A 172 33.38 -2.26 -3.97
N PRO A 173 33.46 -3.33 -3.14
CA PRO A 173 32.45 -3.59 -2.13
C PRO A 173 32.32 -2.41 -1.19
N ASP A 174 31.13 -2.13 -0.68
CA ASP A 174 30.91 -1.03 0.28
C ASP A 174 31.81 -1.24 1.51
N PRO A 175 32.82 -0.38 1.73
CA PRO A 175 33.73 -0.52 2.86
C PRO A 175 33.03 -0.31 4.21
N ASN A 176 31.87 0.35 4.23
CA ASN A 176 31.08 0.61 5.43
C ASN A 176 30.07 -0.50 5.71
N ASN A 177 29.92 -1.47 4.81
CA ASN A 177 28.98 -2.58 4.98
C ASN A 177 29.72 -3.88 5.31
N ALA A 178 29.57 -4.33 6.56
CA ALA A 178 30.16 -5.58 7.01
C ALA A 178 29.50 -6.83 6.40
N ILE A 179 28.24 -6.73 5.95
CA ILE A 179 27.49 -7.85 5.40
C ILE A 179 27.81 -7.98 3.91
N LYS A 180 28.40 -9.11 3.56
CA LYS A 180 28.84 -9.42 2.20
C LYS A 180 28.65 -10.89 1.87
N GLU A 181 28.50 -11.18 0.60
CA GLU A 181 28.32 -12.53 0.07
C GLU A 181 29.35 -12.79 -1.03
N SER A 182 29.81 -14.04 -1.15
CA SER A 182 30.75 -14.44 -2.21
C SER A 182 30.09 -14.22 -3.58
N ASN A 183 30.83 -13.60 -4.51
CA ASN A 183 30.33 -13.38 -5.87
C ASN A 183 30.60 -14.57 -6.82
N GLY A 184 31.12 -15.68 -6.30
CA GLY A 184 31.45 -16.88 -7.09
C GLY A 184 32.70 -16.77 -7.97
N MET A 185 33.35 -15.60 -8.02
CA MET A 185 34.54 -15.32 -8.86
C MET A 185 35.79 -14.98 -8.01
N GLY A 186 35.78 -15.36 -6.73
CA GLY A 186 36.89 -15.07 -5.80
C GLY A 186 36.83 -13.69 -5.15
N GLY A 187 35.73 -12.95 -5.31
CA GLY A 187 35.45 -11.68 -4.65
C GLY A 187 34.17 -11.72 -3.82
N PHE A 188 33.73 -10.54 -3.37
CA PHE A 188 32.52 -10.37 -2.56
C PHE A 188 31.66 -9.22 -3.08
N ASN A 189 30.35 -9.35 -2.93
CA ASN A 189 29.38 -8.27 -3.11
C ASN A 189 28.85 -7.85 -1.73
N SER A 190 28.52 -6.56 -1.56
CA SER A 190 27.87 -6.07 -0.35
C SER A 190 26.38 -6.41 -0.37
N ILE A 191 25.78 -6.69 0.79
CA ILE A 191 24.36 -7.01 0.92
C ILE A 191 23.59 -5.81 1.47
N LEU A 192 22.62 -5.33 0.70
CA LEU A 192 21.63 -4.36 1.14
C LEU A 192 20.36 -5.09 1.58
N ALA A 193 20.04 -5.04 2.87
CA ALA A 193 18.76 -5.51 3.40
C ALA A 193 17.74 -4.37 3.35
N VAL A 194 16.60 -4.59 2.70
CA VAL A 194 15.49 -3.64 2.60
C VAL A 194 14.27 -4.23 3.29
N GLY A 195 13.66 -3.48 4.22
CA GLY A 195 12.51 -3.92 4.99
C GLY A 195 12.76 -5.16 5.85
N LYS A 196 11.67 -5.73 6.38
CA LYS A 196 11.68 -7.08 6.98
C LYS A 196 11.19 -8.05 5.91
N GLU A 197 11.92 -9.16 5.76
CA GLU A 197 11.45 -10.33 5.00
C GLU A 197 10.17 -10.91 5.62
#